data_AF-A0AAU6CWJ4-F1
#
_entry.id   AF-A0AAU6CWJ4-F1
#
_cell.length_a   1.000
_cell.length_b   1.000
_cell.length_c   1.000
_cell.angle_alpha   90.00
_cell.angle_beta   90.00
_cell.angle_gamma   90.00
#
_symmetry.space_group_name_H-M   'P 1'
#
loop_
_entity.id
_entity.type
_entity.pdbx_description
1 polymer ?
#
loop_
_entity_poly.entity_id
_entity_poly.type
_entity_poly.pdbx_seq_one_letter_code
_entity_poly.pdbx_strand_id
1 'polypeptide(L)'
;MAIAERITGEPFPERSQELLGRLLAAYADRFREEPGYRQVWYHGPRLASVKEDGRQADDEIAEWVHAALVRGYALPDTERSRRRARLAVEVGAHLLDLAFRDNAEGDPEILADAALMMDRYLFAPAAGG
;
A
#
# COMPACT_ATOMS: atom_id res chain seq x y z
N MET A 1 11.58 -0.97 12.04
CA MET A 1 10.73 0.20 11.73
C MET A 1 9.93 -0.14 10.49
N ALA A 2 8.61 0.09 10.48
CA ALA A 2 7.77 -0.30 9.34
C ALA A 2 8.08 0.61 8.13
N ILE A 3 8.08 0.06 6.90
CA ILE A 3 8.35 0.83 5.66
C ILE A 3 7.39 2.03 5.56
N ALA A 4 6.11 1.81 5.85
CA ALA A 4 5.09 2.86 5.85
C ALA A 4 5.39 3.98 6.86
N GLU A 5 5.70 3.63 8.12
CA GLU A 5 6.10 4.59 9.16
C GLU A 5 7.30 5.44 8.71
N ARG A 6 8.33 4.82 8.13
CA ARG A 6 9.50 5.53 7.60
C ARG A 6 9.13 6.55 6.52
N ILE A 7 8.46 6.09 5.47
CA ILE A 7 8.16 6.91 4.29
C ILE A 7 7.19 8.04 4.64
N THR A 8 6.23 7.79 5.54
CA THR A 8 5.26 8.79 6.01
C THR A 8 5.83 9.78 7.04
N GLY A 9 7.02 9.49 7.59
CA GLY A 9 7.80 10.40 8.44
C GLY A 9 8.72 11.36 7.68
N GLU A 10 8.98 11.11 6.39
CA GLU A 10 9.79 11.97 5.52
C GLU A 10 8.99 13.21 5.04
N PRO A 11 9.66 14.28 4.55
CA PRO A 11 8.97 15.40 3.93
C PRO A 11 8.03 14.94 2.81
N PHE A 12 6.77 15.38 2.88
CA PHE A 12 5.76 15.01 1.91
C PHE A 12 6.11 15.55 0.51
N PRO A 13 6.05 14.72 -0.54
CA PRO A 13 6.09 15.23 -1.91
C PRO A 13 4.89 16.14 -2.20
N GLU A 14 4.94 16.87 -3.32
CA GLU A 14 3.87 17.80 -3.72
C GLU A 14 2.54 17.09 -3.99
N ARG A 15 2.59 15.83 -4.44
CA ARG A 15 1.41 15.06 -4.86
C ARG A 15 1.27 13.77 -4.07
N SER A 16 0.04 13.44 -3.67
CA SER A 16 -0.29 12.20 -2.96
C SER A 16 0.09 10.95 -3.75
N GLN A 17 -0.10 10.97 -5.06
CA GLN A 17 0.32 9.89 -5.95
C GLN A 17 1.82 9.60 -5.84
N GLU A 18 2.67 10.62 -5.63
CA GLU A 18 4.12 10.41 -5.47
C GLU A 18 4.45 9.78 -4.13
N LEU A 19 3.74 10.12 -3.05
CA LEU A 19 3.88 9.45 -1.76
C LEU A 19 3.50 7.96 -1.89
N LEU A 20 2.37 7.67 -2.54
CA LEU A 20 1.90 6.30 -2.78
C LEU A 20 2.88 5.53 -3.67
N GLY A 21 3.45 6.18 -4.69
CA GLY A 21 4.51 5.63 -5.52
C GLY A 21 5.78 5.31 -4.72
N ARG A 22 6.21 6.18 -3.81
CA ARG A 22 7.36 5.92 -2.91
C ARG A 22 7.11 4.74 -1.98
N LEU A 23 5.89 4.60 -1.46
CA LEU A 23 5.49 3.44 -0.65
C LEU A 23 5.60 2.16 -1.48
N LEU A 24 4.94 2.11 -2.65
CA LEU A 24 4.97 0.95 -3.55
C LEU A 24 6.40 0.59 -3.97
N ALA A 25 7.23 1.58 -4.31
CA ALA A 25 8.63 1.36 -4.66
C ALA A 25 9.42 0.74 -3.50
N ALA A 26 9.25 1.23 -2.27
CA ALA A 26 9.94 0.70 -1.10
C ALA A 26 9.50 -0.74 -0.77
N TYR A 27 8.22 -1.08 -0.96
CA TYR A 27 7.76 -2.47 -0.84
C TYR A 27 8.25 -3.34 -2.01
N ALA A 28 8.32 -2.81 -3.24
CA ALA A 28 8.89 -3.51 -4.38
C ALA A 28 10.38 -3.82 -4.17
N ASP A 29 11.16 -2.89 -3.60
CA ASP A 29 12.56 -3.13 -3.24
C ASP A 29 12.69 -4.28 -2.23
N ARG A 30 11.83 -4.30 -1.20
CA ARG A 30 11.74 -5.42 -0.25
C ARG A 30 11.44 -6.76 -0.94
N PHE A 31 10.55 -6.77 -1.93
CA PHE A 31 10.22 -7.95 -2.75
C PHE A 31 11.39 -8.40 -3.65
N ARG A 32 12.31 -7.50 -4.04
CA ARG A 32 13.52 -7.83 -4.80
C ARG A 32 14.61 -8.41 -3.90
N GLU A 33 14.81 -7.82 -2.72
CA GLU A 33 15.90 -8.17 -1.80
C GLU A 33 15.70 -9.52 -1.09
N GLU A 34 14.45 -9.96 -0.90
CA GLU A 34 14.16 -11.17 -0.13
C GLU A 34 13.43 -12.24 -0.96
N PRO A 35 14.17 -13.21 -1.55
CA PRO A 35 13.58 -14.40 -2.18
C PRO A 35 12.69 -15.20 -1.21
N GLY A 36 13.00 -15.16 0.09
CA GLY A 36 12.18 -15.76 1.16
C GLY A 36 10.89 -14.99 1.45
N TYR A 37 10.87 -13.67 1.25
CA TYR A 37 9.68 -12.83 1.40
C TYR A 37 8.65 -13.17 0.33
N ARG A 38 9.10 -13.44 -0.90
CA ARG A 38 8.25 -14.03 -1.95
C ARG A 38 7.66 -15.36 -1.51
N GLN A 39 8.42 -16.26 -0.89
CA GLN A 39 7.85 -17.52 -0.41
C GLN A 39 6.91 -17.35 0.79
N VAL A 40 7.14 -16.42 1.70
CA VAL A 40 6.19 -16.13 2.80
C VAL A 40 4.94 -15.43 2.28
N TRP A 41 5.04 -14.64 1.22
CA TRP A 41 3.93 -13.90 0.64
C TRP A 41 3.13 -14.72 -0.39
N TYR A 42 3.80 -15.50 -1.26
CA TYR A 42 3.19 -16.44 -2.24
C TYR A 42 2.86 -17.83 -1.65
N HIS A 43 3.63 -18.32 -0.67
CA HIS A 43 3.50 -19.66 -0.06
C HIS A 43 3.41 -19.67 1.47
N GLY A 44 3.27 -18.50 2.11
CA GLY A 44 2.90 -18.42 3.52
C GLY A 44 1.64 -19.25 3.74
N PRO A 45 1.60 -20.10 4.78
CA PRO A 45 0.56 -21.09 4.88
C PRO A 45 -0.81 -20.42 4.84
N ARG A 46 -1.74 -21.05 4.10
CA ARG A 46 -3.20 -20.83 4.25
C ARG A 46 -3.71 -21.19 5.67
N LEU A 47 -2.84 -21.25 6.68
CA LEU A 47 -3.20 -21.36 8.10
C LEU A 47 -3.70 -20.00 8.55
N ALA A 48 -4.90 -19.98 9.13
CA ALA A 48 -5.58 -18.78 9.60
C ALA A 48 -4.70 -17.88 10.51
N SER A 49 -3.67 -18.44 11.16
CA SER A 49 -2.77 -17.73 12.07
C SER A 49 -1.76 -16.78 11.39
N VAL A 50 -1.36 -17.00 10.13
CA VAL A 50 -0.49 -16.04 9.40
C VAL A 50 -1.31 -14.93 8.73
N LYS A 51 -2.60 -15.18 8.49
CA LYS A 51 -3.53 -14.16 8.00
C LYS A 51 -3.90 -13.12 9.07
N GLU A 52 -3.88 -13.49 10.34
CA GLU A 52 -4.11 -12.56 11.46
C GLU A 52 -2.93 -11.60 11.63
N ASP A 53 -1.69 -12.11 11.61
CA ASP A 53 -0.48 -11.28 11.64
C ASP A 53 -0.34 -10.40 10.37
N GLY A 54 -0.68 -10.94 9.19
CA GLY A 54 -0.71 -10.18 7.93
C GLY A 54 -1.77 -9.08 7.92
N ARG A 55 -2.99 -9.36 8.38
CA ARG A 55 -4.04 -8.35 8.53
C ARG A 55 -3.67 -7.25 9.52
N GLN A 56 -3.05 -7.62 10.63
CA GLN A 56 -2.61 -6.63 11.62
C GLN A 56 -1.55 -5.70 11.02
N ALA A 57 -0.61 -6.24 10.24
CA ALA A 57 0.39 -5.44 9.54
C ALA A 57 -0.25 -4.51 8.48
N ASP A 58 -1.24 -5.01 7.70
CA ASP A 58 -1.94 -4.21 6.69
C ASP A 58 -2.81 -3.10 7.32
N ASP A 59 -3.44 -3.38 8.46
CA ASP A 59 -4.18 -2.38 9.23
C ASP A 59 -3.24 -1.29 9.75
N GLU A 60 -2.07 -1.65 10.30
CA GLU A 60 -1.07 -0.67 10.74
C GLU A 60 -0.56 0.19 9.57
N ILE A 61 -0.25 -0.42 8.43
CA ILE A 61 0.16 0.30 7.21
C ILE A 61 -0.93 1.27 6.77
N ALA A 62 -2.20 0.83 6.76
CA ALA A 62 -3.32 1.66 6.38
C ALA A 62 -3.53 2.86 7.32
N GLU A 63 -3.28 2.70 8.62
CA GLU A 63 -3.33 3.80 9.59
C GLU A 63 -2.21 4.83 9.33
N TRP A 64 -0.98 4.39 9.05
CA TRP A 64 0.12 5.30 8.66
C TRP A 64 -0.19 6.05 7.37
N VAL A 65 -0.69 5.34 6.35
CA VAL A 65 -1.08 5.93 5.06
C VAL A 65 -2.21 6.93 5.24
N HIS A 66 -3.26 6.59 6.00
CA HIS A 66 -4.38 7.49 6.29
C HIS A 66 -3.90 8.76 6.99
N ALA A 67 -3.10 8.64 8.05
CA ALA A 67 -2.57 9.77 8.80
C ALA A 67 -1.70 10.70 7.91
N ALA A 68 -0.89 10.13 7.02
CA ALA A 68 -0.08 10.90 6.08
C ALA A 68 -0.96 11.65 5.06
N LEU A 69 -1.99 10.99 4.54
CA LEU A 69 -2.92 11.58 3.57
C LEU A 69 -3.74 12.74 4.17
N VAL A 70 -4.19 12.59 5.41
CA VAL A 70 -4.89 13.64 6.17
C VAL A 70 -3.97 14.83 6.40
N ARG A 71 -2.74 14.59 6.87
CA ARG A 71 -1.77 15.66 7.20
C ARG A 71 -1.23 16.39 5.97
N GLY A 72 -0.98 15.66 4.88
CA GLY A 72 -0.23 16.18 3.73
C GLY A 72 -1.07 16.62 2.54
N TYR A 73 -2.30 16.08 2.38
CA TYR A 73 -2.99 16.13 1.08
C TYR A 73 -4.50 16.43 1.19
N ALA A 74 -4.94 17.01 2.31
CA ALA A 74 -6.32 17.39 2.55
C ALA A 74 -7.35 16.25 2.38
N LEU A 75 -6.92 14.99 2.59
CA LEU A 75 -7.87 13.90 2.74
C LEU A 75 -8.70 14.16 4.00
N PRO A 76 -10.05 14.11 3.97
CA PRO A 76 -10.86 14.31 5.16
C PRO A 76 -10.48 13.30 6.25
N ASP A 77 -10.50 13.71 7.53
CA ASP A 77 -10.31 12.79 8.65
C ASP A 77 -11.66 12.22 9.10
N THR A 78 -12.07 11.11 8.47
CA THR A 78 -13.36 10.46 8.70
C THR A 78 -13.22 8.94 8.73
N GLU A 79 -14.21 8.25 9.30
CA GLU A 79 -14.27 6.78 9.21
C GLU A 79 -14.35 6.28 7.76
N ARG A 80 -14.96 7.07 6.87
CA ARG A 80 -15.03 6.76 5.44
C ARG A 80 -13.65 6.79 4.79
N SER A 81 -12.87 7.84 5.00
CA SER A 81 -11.52 7.96 4.45
C SER A 81 -10.57 6.93 5.05
N ARG A 82 -10.71 6.60 6.35
CA ARG A 82 -9.94 5.54 7.02
C ARG A 82 -10.24 4.18 6.37
N ARG A 83 -11.52 3.86 6.15
CA ARG A 83 -11.93 2.66 5.40
C ARG A 83 -11.37 2.63 3.99
N ARG A 84 -11.35 3.76 3.28
CA ARG A 84 -10.76 3.85 1.94
C ARG A 84 -9.26 3.62 1.95
N ALA A 85 -8.54 4.14 2.93
CA ALA A 85 -7.10 3.88 3.09
C ALA A 85 -6.82 2.38 3.27
N ARG A 86 -7.59 1.70 4.12
CA ARG A 86 -7.49 0.23 4.28
C ARG A 86 -7.72 -0.52 2.98
N LEU A 87 -8.77 -0.17 2.23
CA LEU A 87 -9.06 -0.79 0.93
C LEU A 87 -7.97 -0.50 -0.11
N ALA A 88 -7.43 0.72 -0.12
CA ALA A 88 -6.35 1.09 -1.03
C ALA A 88 -5.07 0.30 -0.74
N VAL A 89 -4.72 0.11 0.54
CA VAL A 89 -3.57 -0.69 0.96
C VAL A 89 -3.73 -2.15 0.57
N GLU A 90 -4.88 -2.76 0.85
CA GLU A 90 -5.19 -4.13 0.44
C GLU A 90 -5.06 -4.30 -1.07
N VAL A 91 -5.69 -3.42 -1.87
CA VAL A 91 -5.59 -3.46 -3.34
C VAL A 91 -4.14 -3.25 -3.80
N GLY A 92 -3.41 -2.33 -3.19
CA GLY A 92 -2.00 -2.08 -3.48
C GLY A 92 -1.12 -3.30 -3.25
N ALA A 93 -1.37 -4.05 -2.16
CA ALA A 93 -0.69 -5.31 -1.88
C ALA A 93 -0.96 -6.37 -2.97
N HIS A 94 -2.22 -6.55 -3.39
CA HIS A 94 -2.55 -7.48 -4.48
C HIS A 94 -1.94 -7.07 -5.83
N LEU A 95 -1.83 -5.76 -6.10
CA LEU A 95 -1.19 -5.25 -7.32
C LEU A 95 0.33 -5.41 -7.28
N LEU A 96 0.95 -5.28 -6.10
CA LEU A 96 2.35 -5.61 -5.90
C LEU A 96 2.59 -7.10 -6.21
N ASP A 97 1.72 -7.98 -5.72
CA ASP A 97 1.80 -9.42 -6.02
C ASP A 97 1.67 -9.73 -7.50
N LEU A 98 0.75 -9.02 -8.17
CA LEU A 98 0.56 -9.13 -9.60
C LEU A 98 1.81 -8.69 -10.36
N ALA A 99 2.44 -7.57 -9.96
CA ALA A 99 3.64 -7.06 -10.60
C ALA A 99 4.82 -8.04 -10.51
N PHE A 100 4.94 -8.78 -9.40
CA PHE A 100 6.04 -9.70 -9.16
C PHE A 100 5.75 -11.15 -9.60
N ARG A 101 4.53 -11.46 -10.05
CA ARG A 101 4.08 -12.83 -10.34
C ARG A 101 4.97 -13.55 -11.35
N ASP A 102 5.24 -12.89 -12.47
CA ASP A 102 5.98 -13.44 -13.60
C ASP A 102 7.25 -12.62 -13.92
N ASN A 103 7.54 -11.58 -13.12
CA ASN A 103 8.68 -10.69 -13.28
C ASN A 103 9.39 -10.48 -11.94
N ALA A 104 10.62 -10.99 -11.83
CA ALA A 104 11.42 -10.87 -10.61
C ALA A 104 11.82 -9.43 -10.27
N GLU A 105 11.78 -8.50 -11.22
CA GLU A 105 12.05 -7.08 -10.94
C GLU A 105 10.77 -6.30 -10.60
N GLY A 106 9.61 -6.94 -10.71
CA GLY A 106 8.30 -6.29 -10.67
C GLY A 106 8.01 -5.58 -11.98
N ASP A 107 6.80 -5.79 -12.53
CA ASP A 107 6.34 -5.07 -13.70
C ASP A 107 6.20 -3.56 -13.39
N PRO A 108 7.01 -2.69 -14.04
CA PRO A 108 7.00 -1.26 -13.74
C PRO A 108 5.69 -0.57 -14.14
N GLU A 109 4.95 -1.09 -15.13
CA GLU A 109 3.65 -0.52 -15.53
C GLU A 109 2.60 -0.80 -14.46
N ILE A 110 2.55 -2.03 -13.94
CA ILE A 110 1.62 -2.40 -12.86
C ILE A 110 1.89 -1.57 -11.58
N LEU A 111 3.16 -1.33 -11.23
CA LEU A 111 3.51 -0.52 -10.07
C LEU A 111 3.08 0.95 -10.23
N ALA A 112 3.25 1.51 -11.43
CA ALA A 112 2.82 2.88 -11.73
C ALA A 112 1.29 3.00 -11.70
N ASP A 113 0.59 2.04 -12.30
CA ASP A 113 -0.87 1.97 -12.30
C ASP A 113 -1.44 1.77 -10.89
N ALA A 114 -0.78 0.99 -10.04
CA ALA A 114 -1.18 0.82 -8.65
C ALA A 114 -1.21 2.15 -7.89
N ALA A 115 -0.15 2.96 -8.01
CA ALA A 115 -0.08 4.27 -7.36
C ALA A 115 -1.20 5.20 -7.87
N LEU A 116 -1.44 5.20 -9.18
CA LEU A 116 -2.50 6.00 -9.81
C LEU A 116 -3.89 5.54 -9.35
N MET A 117 -4.18 4.25 -9.37
CA MET A 117 -5.48 3.69 -8.97
C MET A 117 -5.78 3.98 -7.50
N MET A 118 -4.80 3.77 -6.62
CA MET A 118 -4.93 4.09 -5.20
C MET A 118 -5.24 5.57 -4.99
N ASP A 119 -4.45 6.47 -5.61
CA ASP A 119 -4.64 7.92 -5.51
C ASP A 119 -6.06 8.32 -5.96
N ARG A 120 -6.47 7.90 -7.15
CA ARG A 120 -7.80 8.24 -7.69
C ARG A 120 -8.92 7.66 -6.84
N TYR A 121 -8.77 6.46 -6.32
CA TYR A 121 -9.77 5.86 -5.44
C TYR A 121 -9.91 6.62 -4.11
N LEU A 122 -8.79 6.99 -3.49
CA LEU A 122 -8.76 7.69 -2.19
C LEU A 122 -9.48 9.03 -2.26
N PHE A 123 -9.29 9.77 -3.36
CA PHE A 123 -9.85 11.11 -3.56
C PHE A 123 -11.11 11.15 -4.44
N ALA A 124 -11.57 10.02 -4.97
CA ALA A 124 -12.81 9.96 -5.75
C ALA A 124 -13.98 10.50 -4.91
N PRO A 125 -14.96 11.18 -5.52
CA PRO A 125 -16.14 11.62 -4.80
C PRO A 125 -16.86 10.44 -4.16
N ALA A 126 -17.69 10.72 -3.17
CA ALA A 126 -18.56 9.72 -2.62
C ALA A 126 -19.43 9.12 -3.74
N ALA A 127 -19.40 7.79 -3.92
CA ALA A 127 -20.46 7.13 -4.67
C ALA A 127 -21.78 7.54 -4.01
N GLY A 128 -22.64 8.23 -4.78
CA GLY A 128 -23.89 8.77 -4.28
C GLY A 128 -24.74 7.67 -3.65
N GLY A 129 -25.30 7.98 -2.48
CA GLY A 129 -26.44 7.28 -1.89
C GLY A 129 -27.65 8.18 -2.00
#